data_AF-A0A0D7X7S1-F1
#
_entry.id   AF-A0A0D7X7S1-F1
#
_cell.length_a   1.000
_cell.length_b   1.000
_cell.length_c   1.000
_cell.angle_alpha   90.00
_cell.angle_beta   90.00
_cell.angle_gamma   90.00
#
_symmetry.space_group_name_H-M   'P 1'
#
loop_
_entity.id
_entity.type
_entity.pdbx_description
1 polymer ?
#
loop_
_entity_poly.entity_id
_entity_poly.type
_entity_poly.pdbx_seq_one_letter_code
_entity_poly.pdbx_strand_id
1 'polypeptide(L)'
;MMQLTPCIRCKFRYVTQKARENFMAGKMAGEPLLCLHCICELTGKVMDQFGKLVYPHEVEQSNRQQHIPRSSIEGCRPCMKKRGR
;
A
#
# COMPACT_ATOMS: atom_id res chain seq x y z
N MET A 1 -10.55 -21.78 10.23
CA MET A 1 -9.69 -21.42 9.08
C MET A 1 -10.14 -20.04 8.57
N MET A 2 -9.26 -19.05 8.47
CA MET A 2 -9.63 -17.76 7.87
C MET A 2 -9.75 -17.95 6.35
N GLN A 3 -10.97 -17.84 5.82
CA GLN A 3 -11.17 -17.86 4.37
C GLN A 3 -10.66 -16.56 3.77
N LEU A 4 -9.60 -16.65 2.95
CA LEU A 4 -9.01 -15.50 2.27
C LEU A 4 -9.71 -15.31 0.93
N THR A 5 -10.48 -14.23 0.77
CA THR A 5 -11.14 -13.90 -0.50
C THR A 5 -10.10 -13.38 -1.49
N PRO A 6 -9.96 -13.93 -2.71
CA PRO A 6 -9.05 -13.40 -3.72
C PRO A 6 -9.58 -12.08 -4.29
N CYS A 7 -8.66 -11.20 -4.68
CA CYS A 7 -8.99 -9.94 -5.36
C CYS A 7 -9.60 -10.21 -6.73
N ILE A 8 -10.76 -9.63 -7.03
CA ILE A 8 -11.45 -9.85 -8.32
C ILE A 8 -10.67 -9.30 -9.52
N ARG A 9 -9.83 -8.26 -9.31
CA ARG A 9 -9.08 -7.59 -10.38
C ARG A 9 -7.77 -8.31 -10.72
N CYS A 10 -6.92 -8.58 -9.73
CA CYS A 10 -5.61 -9.17 -9.98
C CYS A 10 -5.56 -10.69 -9.80
N LYS A 11 -6.55 -11.30 -9.13
CA LYS A 11 -6.66 -12.75 -8.82
C LYS A 11 -5.44 -13.39 -8.13
N PHE A 12 -4.42 -12.59 -7.79
CA PHE A 12 -3.17 -13.03 -7.20
C PHE A 12 -3.08 -12.71 -5.71
N ARG A 13 -3.59 -11.53 -5.30
CA ARG A 13 -3.59 -11.09 -3.90
C ARG A 13 -4.95 -11.31 -3.27
N TYR A 14 -4.98 -11.34 -1.94
CA TYR A 14 -6.20 -11.49 -1.17
C TYR A 14 -6.75 -10.13 -0.69
N VAL A 15 -8.06 -10.10 -0.49
CA VAL A 15 -8.81 -9.02 0.13
C VAL A 15 -8.65 -9.15 1.65
N THR A 16 -7.90 -8.23 2.24
CA THR A 16 -7.73 -8.16 3.69
C THR A 16 -8.83 -7.30 4.32
N GLN A 17 -9.02 -7.40 5.64
CA GLN A 17 -9.91 -6.50 6.38
C GLN A 17 -9.57 -5.02 6.12
N LYS A 18 -8.27 -4.70 6.14
CA LYS A 18 -7.75 -3.35 5.83
C LYS A 18 -8.07 -2.90 4.41
N ALA A 19 -8.10 -3.82 3.44
CA ALA A 19 -8.51 -3.51 2.07
C ALA A 19 -10.00 -3.13 2.02
N ARG A 20 -10.86 -3.84 2.76
CA ARG A 20 -12.29 -3.54 2.86
C ARG A 20 -12.52 -2.18 3.51
N GLU A 21 -11.84 -1.92 4.63
CA GLU A 21 -11.91 -0.62 5.33
C GLU A 21 -11.52 0.55 4.42
N ASN A 22 -10.41 0.41 3.68
CA ASN A 22 -9.94 1.43 2.76
C ASN A 22 -10.86 1.62 1.54
N PHE A 23 -11.44 0.54 1.01
CA PHE A 23 -12.44 0.60 -0.06
C PHE A 23 -13.67 1.40 0.38
N MET A 24 -14.18 1.13 1.58
CA MET A 24 -15.33 1.84 2.15
C MET A 24 -14.99 3.31 2.48
N ALA A 25 -13.81 3.56 3.06
CA ALA A 25 -13.34 4.92 3.36
C ALA A 25 -13.14 5.75 2.09
N GLY A 26 -12.72 5.13 0.99
CA GLY A 26 -12.59 5.75 -0.32
C GLY A 26 -13.92 6.03 -1.04
N LYS A 27 -15.06 5.62 -0.45
CA LYS A 27 -16.41 5.71 -1.06
C LYS A 27 -16.45 5.14 -2.48
N MET A 28 -15.72 4.05 -2.72
CA MET A 28 -15.67 3.39 -4.02
C MET A 28 -17.02 2.73 -4.33
N ALA A 29 -17.45 2.79 -5.59
CA ALA A 29 -18.66 2.11 -6.03
C ALA A 29 -18.43 0.59 -6.15
N GLY A 30 -19.45 -0.19 -5.77
CA GLY A 30 -19.44 -1.65 -5.89
C GLY A 30 -19.02 -2.38 -4.61
N GLU A 31 -18.63 -3.65 -4.77
CA GLU A 31 -18.27 -4.51 -3.64
C GLU A 31 -16.80 -4.39 -3.25
N PRO A 32 -16.46 -4.49 -1.94
CA PRO A 32 -15.10 -4.37 -1.42
C PRO A 32 -14.28 -5.65 -1.65
N LEU A 33 -14.15 -6.07 -2.92
CA LEU A 33 -13.46 -7.29 -3.35
C LEU A 33 -12.10 -7.00 -4.00
N LEU A 34 -11.52 -5.83 -3.74
CA LEU A 34 -10.21 -5.43 -4.22
C LEU A 34 -9.15 -5.57 -3.12
N CYS A 35 -7.95 -6.02 -3.50
CA CYS A 35 -6.80 -5.93 -2.60
C CYS A 35 -6.28 -4.48 -2.54
N LEU A 36 -5.55 -4.16 -1.46
CA LEU A 36 -4.96 -2.83 -1.25
C LEU A 36 -4.19 -2.32 -2.47
N HIS A 37 -3.43 -3.18 -3.15
CA HIS A 37 -2.65 -2.78 -4.32
C HIS A 37 -3.52 -2.30 -5.49
N CYS A 38 -4.60 -3.03 -5.79
CA CYS A 38 -5.54 -2.62 -6.83
C CYS A 38 -6.31 -1.36 -6.44
N ILE A 39 -6.59 -1.16 -5.14
CA ILE A 39 -7.22 0.07 -4.66
C ILE A 39 -6.26 1.26 -4.83
N CYS A 40 -4.98 1.12 -4.46
CA CYS A 40 -3.94 2.14 -4.71
C CYS A 40 -3.89 2.53 -6.19
N GLU A 41 -3.79 1.55 -7.08
CA GLU A 41 -3.73 1.80 -8.53
C GLU A 41 -4.97 2.53 -9.07
N LEU A 42 -6.17 2.18 -8.61
CA LEU A 42 -7.41 2.82 -9.08
C LEU A 42 -7.56 4.25 -8.57
N THR A 43 -7.13 4.50 -7.33
CA THR A 43 -7.34 5.79 -6.66
C THR A 43 -6.17 6.74 -6.83
N GLY A 44 -5.02 6.27 -7.34
CA GLY A 44 -3.76 7.02 -7.35
C GLY A 44 -3.22 7.30 -5.94
N LYS A 45 -3.73 6.61 -4.91
CA LYS A 45 -3.35 6.79 -3.51
C LYS A 45 -2.27 5.80 -3.09
N VAL A 46 -1.51 6.19 -2.09
CA VAL A 46 -0.48 5.37 -1.43
C VAL A 46 -0.90 5.07 0.00
N MET A 47 -0.30 4.05 0.61
CA MET A 47 -0.51 3.80 2.04
C MET A 47 0.41 4.69 2.87
N ASP A 48 -0.14 5.36 3.89
CA ASP A 48 0.65 6.00 4.93
C ASP A 48 1.20 4.97 5.94
N GLN A 49 1.99 5.45 6.90
CA GLN A 49 2.56 4.63 7.98
C GLN A 49 1.51 3.98 8.90
N PHE A 50 0.26 4.44 8.87
CA PHE A 50 -0.86 3.91 9.65
C PHE A 50 -1.76 2.97 8.82
N GLY A 51 -1.37 2.68 7.57
CA GLY A 51 -2.07 1.81 6.63
C GLY A 51 -3.34 2.44 6.03
N LYS A 52 -3.48 3.76 6.02
CA LYS A 52 -4.57 4.48 5.37
C LYS A 52 -4.18 4.88 3.96
N LEU A 53 -5.14 4.85 3.04
CA LEU A 53 -4.95 5.37 1.69
C LEU A 53 -5.07 6.89 1.65
N VAL A 54 -3.96 7.53 1.31
CA VAL A 54 -3.81 8.97 1.20
C VAL A 54 -3.22 9.32 -0.16
N TYR A 55 -3.41 10.55 -0.62
CA TYR A 55 -2.73 11.03 -1.82
C TYR A 55 -1.22 11.12 -1.58
N PRO A 56 -0.39 10.89 -2.62
CA PRO A 56 1.07 10.93 -2.51
C PRO A 56 1.60 12.22 -1.85
N HIS A 57 1.02 13.38 -2.18
CA HIS A 57 1.43 14.66 -1.62
C HIS A 57 1.17 14.80 -0.11
N GLU A 58 0.19 14.07 0.44
CA GLU A 58 -0.09 14.05 1.88
C GLU A 58 1.00 13.29 2.64
N VAL A 59 1.62 12.29 2.01
CA VAL A 59 2.78 11.57 2.56
C VAL A 59 4.05 12.40 2.45
N GLU A 60 4.24 13.11 1.33
CA GLU A 60 5.40 13.99 1.11
C GLU A 60 5.42 15.16 2.11
N GLN A 61 4.25 15.70 2.48
CA GLN A 61 4.15 16.73 3.51
C GLN A 61 4.46 16.21 4.91
N SER A 62 4.16 14.94 5.21
CA SER A 62 4.59 14.28 6.46
C SER A 62 6.09 13.93 6.46
N ASN A 63 6.74 13.98 5.30
CA ASN A 63 8.17 13.72 5.08
C ASN A 63 9.01 14.99 4.97
N ARG A 64 8.53 16.13 5.50
CA ARG A 64 9.44 17.24 5.83
C ARG A 64 10.41 16.78 6.91
N GLN A 65 11.55 16.25 6.45
CA GLN A 65 12.78 15.99 7.18
C GLN A 65 12.77 14.79 8.15
N GLN A 66 12.68 13.57 7.62
CA GLN A 66 13.58 12.54 8.14
C GLN A 66 14.85 12.56 7.29
N HIS A 67 15.78 13.42 7.71
CA HIS A 67 17.14 13.47 7.21
C HIS A 67 17.82 12.14 7.53
N ILE A 68 17.65 11.12 6.68
CA ILE A 68 18.39 9.86 6.81
C ILE A 68 19.86 10.22 6.61
N PRO A 69 20.71 10.18 7.65
CA PRO A 69 22.13 10.38 7.47
C PRO A 69 22.64 9.23 6.59
N ARG A 70 23.32 9.57 5.49
CA ARG A 70 23.93 8.58 4.57
C ARG A 70 24.97 7.68 5.26
N SER A 71 25.32 7.95 6.52
CA SER A 71 26.29 7.22 7.33
C SER A 71 25.73 6.02 8.11
N SER A 72 24.42 5.74 8.09
CA SER A 72 23.82 4.63 8.87
C SER A 72 23.35 3.44 8.04
N ILE A 73 23.81 3.30 6.79
CA ILE A 73 23.53 2.10 5.97
C ILE A 73 24.63 1.06 6.18
N GLU A 74 24.87 0.65 7.42
CA GLU A 74 25.45 -0.66 7.71
C GLU A 74 24.30 -1.59 8.10
N GLY A 75 24.08 -2.65 7.32
CA GLY A 75 23.05 -3.67 7.61
C GLY A 75 21.69 -3.55 6.90
N CYS A 76 21.56 -2.73 5.84
CA CYS A 76 20.32 -2.70 5.07
C CYS A 76 20.11 -4.04 4.32
N ARG A 77 18.95 -4.67 4.54
CA ARG A 77 18.61 -6.00 4.02
C ARG A 77 18.70 -6.05 2.49
N PRO A 78 19.10 -7.20 1.89
CA PRO A 78 19.35 -7.35 0.45
C PRO A 78 18.13 -7.19 -0.48
N CYS A 79 16.93 -6.87 0.03
CA CYS A 79 15.72 -6.78 -0.78
C CYS A 79 15.74 -5.66 -1.83
N MET A 80 16.71 -4.74 -1.76
CA MET A 80 16.93 -3.67 -2.74
C MET A 80 17.89 -4.06 -3.89
N LYS A 81 18.56 -5.23 -3.84
CA LYS A 81 19.39 -5.75 -4.94
C LYS A 81 18.70 -6.93 -5.62
N LYS A 82 17.79 -6.64 -6.56
CA LYS A 82 17.61 -7.33 -7.86
C LYS A 82 16.22 -7.03 -8.46
N ARG A 83 16.15 -5.91 -9.18
CA ARG A 83 15.47 -5.85 -10.48
C ARG A 83 16.40 -5.13 -11.46
N GLY A 84 17.47 -5.83 -11.82
CA GLY A 84 18.16 -5.63 -13.09
C GLY A 84 17.67 -6.72 -14.03
N ARG A 85 17.33 -6.34 -15.27
CA ARG A 85 17.10 -7.28 -16.37
C ARG A 85 18.33 -8.16 -16.58
#